data_AF-A0A2H3GN77-F1
#
_entry.id   AF-A0A2H3GN77-F1
#
_cell.length_a   1.000
_cell.length_b   1.000
_cell.length_c   1.000
_cell.angle_alpha   90.00
_cell.angle_beta   90.00
_cell.angle_gamma   90.00
#
_symmetry.space_group_name_H-M   'P 1'
#
loop_
_entity.id
_entity.type
_entity.pdbx_description
1 polymer ?
#
loop_
_entity_poly.entity_id
_entity_poly.type
_entity_poly.pdbx_seq_one_letter_code
_entity_poly.pdbx_strand_id
1 'polypeptide(L)'
;MQLTMLAWLVLLAWAQTSYGSALYAFFTDLTIQVGAQDPTTGKLLYTACNSHNIPVFPLEKPNILDTKETPRNGTALTAVGWGDWQFITAQVFWQTEDNTIVQGKYICNMTTGKLVRDREFQISAAAGVDSIHNETGLSIVNLGEKDGYRLFYHDEDRKVKMLWYTDDDGWNDGGAISQDTAGGMALGSTIHDFKNITVPFPKNSENIELSRLDKSGLWTLDAFPNKFLGPYTNNTLPTDMFWSLEDEADFSLPAWNSSLEAIGAAVDRDRSRTRSIFYIGDDKKIHEVKSTKSGWQLGSNQTERAWPVADNASSGLAVVSQQSEGKAWLYYWSNDTIIQAFKDYDGDWVDAETLPQKIPINGTDDKKPKDRPTQEDEPEPEGSKGLSSGAKTGIGAGVGIGVGALLIGVLACLWMKRRRERAHQEKVSGIVEVGGSPLEPRLSVFKEDLPREDERVEPSEMAGQGRPAELS
;
A
#
# COMPACT_ATOMS: atom_id res chain seq x y z
N MET A 1 0.67 -19.29 51.85
CA MET A 1 1.72 -18.97 50.87
C MET A 1 1.77 -19.88 49.65
N GLN A 2 1.14 -21.06 49.63
CA GLN A 2 1.13 -21.94 48.44
C GLN A 2 -0.02 -21.69 47.43
N LEU A 3 -1.11 -21.02 47.82
CA LEU A 3 -2.22 -20.75 46.89
C LEU A 3 -1.98 -19.56 45.95
N THR A 4 -1.07 -18.64 46.28
CA THR A 4 -0.80 -17.44 45.48
C THR A 4 0.16 -17.69 44.30
N MET A 5 0.96 -18.76 44.34
CA MET A 5 1.86 -19.11 43.22
C MET A 5 1.14 -19.88 42.09
N LEU A 6 0.07 -20.63 42.38
CA LEU A 6 -0.68 -21.34 41.34
C LEU A 6 -1.44 -20.38 40.41
N ALA A 7 -1.93 -19.25 40.94
CA ALA A 7 -2.67 -18.25 40.15
C ALA A 7 -1.77 -17.55 39.10
N TRP A 8 -0.48 -17.38 39.38
CA TRP A 8 0.47 -16.79 38.43
C TRP A 8 0.88 -17.76 37.32
N LEU A 9 0.95 -19.06 37.60
CA LEU A 9 1.26 -20.09 36.59
C LEU A 9 0.08 -20.37 35.64
N VAL A 10 -1.16 -20.18 36.09
CA VAL A 10 -2.35 -20.30 35.22
C VAL A 10 -2.53 -19.06 34.32
N LEU A 11 -2.12 -17.87 34.77
CA LEU A 11 -2.10 -16.66 33.93
C LEU A 11 -1.02 -16.72 32.83
N LEU A 12 0.11 -17.40 33.08
CA LEU A 12 1.15 -17.64 32.06
C LEU A 12 0.76 -18.72 31.04
N ALA A 13 -0.17 -19.62 31.38
CA ALA A 13 -0.66 -20.67 30.47
C ALA A 13 -1.79 -20.21 29.54
N TRP A 14 -2.27 -18.96 29.69
CA TRP A 14 -3.30 -18.33 28.86
C TRP A 14 -2.78 -17.11 28.09
N ALA A 15 -1.45 -16.93 28.02
CA ALA A 15 -0.86 -16.30 26.86
C ALA A 15 -0.97 -17.32 25.71
N GLN A 16 -2.18 -17.49 25.16
CA GLN A 16 -2.23 -17.82 23.75
C GLN A 16 -1.37 -16.76 23.08
N THR A 17 -0.27 -17.17 22.46
CA THR A 17 0.50 -16.33 21.56
C THR A 17 -0.53 -15.76 20.60
N SER A 18 -0.96 -14.51 20.83
CA SER A 18 -1.81 -13.83 19.88
C SER A 18 -0.93 -13.68 18.66
N TYR A 19 -1.16 -14.52 17.66
CA TYR A 19 -0.57 -14.37 16.33
C TYR A 19 -1.21 -13.10 15.73
N GLY A 20 -0.77 -11.93 16.20
CA GLY A 20 -0.86 -10.68 15.47
C GLY A 20 0.25 -10.74 14.44
N SER A 21 -0.04 -11.36 13.30
CA SER A 21 0.90 -11.53 12.21
C SER A 21 0.39 -10.65 11.09
N ALA A 22 0.88 -9.42 11.05
CA ALA A 22 0.58 -8.52 9.95
C ALA A 22 0.84 -9.25 8.63
N LEU A 23 -0.13 -9.19 7.73
CA LEU A 23 -0.10 -9.87 6.44
C LEU A 23 -0.01 -8.82 5.34
N TYR A 24 0.69 -9.17 4.26
CA TYR A 24 0.59 -8.45 3.00
C TYR A 24 0.36 -9.43 1.86
N ALA A 25 -0.25 -8.94 0.79
CA ALA A 25 -0.34 -9.68 -0.45
C ALA A 25 -0.33 -8.73 -1.65
N PHE A 26 0.19 -9.19 -2.78
CA PHE A 26 0.16 -8.44 -4.04
C PHE A 26 0.07 -9.37 -5.25
N PHE A 27 -0.51 -8.86 -6.33
CA PHE A 27 -0.69 -9.60 -7.57
C PHE A 27 0.57 -9.56 -8.45
N THR A 28 0.87 -10.70 -9.10
CA THR A 28 1.77 -10.79 -10.25
C THR A 28 1.07 -11.60 -11.35
N ASP A 29 1.57 -11.57 -12.58
CA ASP A 29 1.01 -12.38 -13.67
C ASP A 29 1.22 -13.89 -13.45
N LEU A 30 2.06 -14.28 -12.49
CA LEU A 30 2.34 -15.67 -12.14
C LEU A 30 1.36 -16.24 -11.09
N THR A 31 1.19 -15.50 -10.00
CA THR A 31 0.33 -15.82 -8.85
C THR A 31 0.28 -14.61 -7.89
N ILE A 32 -0.53 -14.70 -6.85
CA ILE A 32 -0.44 -13.78 -5.71
C ILE A 32 0.83 -14.11 -4.90
N GLN A 33 1.51 -13.08 -4.42
CA GLN A 33 2.55 -13.23 -3.42
C GLN A 33 1.98 -12.84 -2.07
N VAL A 34 2.30 -13.63 -1.03
CA VAL A 34 1.81 -13.42 0.33
C VAL A 34 2.98 -13.41 1.28
N GLY A 35 2.93 -12.56 2.30
CA GLY A 35 3.90 -12.59 3.39
C GLY A 35 3.26 -12.22 4.71
N ALA A 36 3.96 -12.57 5.78
CA ALA A 36 3.53 -12.38 7.15
C ALA A 36 4.71 -11.94 8.01
N GLN A 37 4.46 -11.30 9.15
CA GLN A 37 5.47 -11.22 10.21
C GLN A 37 5.38 -12.44 11.13
N ASP A 38 6.53 -13.06 11.42
CA ASP A 38 6.63 -14.03 12.50
C ASP A 38 6.50 -13.30 13.85
N PRO A 39 5.48 -13.57 14.67
CA PRO A 39 5.21 -12.80 15.88
C PRO A 39 6.23 -13.04 17.00
N THR A 40 7.02 -14.12 16.92
CA THR A 40 8.03 -14.45 17.93
C THR A 40 9.35 -13.76 17.63
N THR A 41 9.73 -13.68 16.36
CA THR A 41 11.04 -13.20 15.92
C THR A 41 11.01 -11.83 15.27
N GLY A 42 9.83 -11.32 14.90
CA GLY A 42 9.65 -10.08 14.15
C GLY A 42 10.10 -10.17 12.68
N LYS A 43 10.56 -11.34 12.22
CA LYS A 43 11.08 -11.54 10.87
C LYS A 43 9.95 -11.60 9.85
N LEU A 44 10.21 -11.07 8.66
CA LEU A 44 9.23 -11.10 7.56
C LEU A 44 9.36 -12.42 6.81
N LEU A 45 8.26 -13.16 6.75
CA LEU A 45 8.10 -14.41 6.03
C LEU A 45 7.43 -14.15 4.68
N TYR A 46 7.69 -14.99 3.67
CA TYR A 46 7.08 -14.81 2.36
C TYR A 46 6.89 -16.14 1.60
N THR A 47 5.97 -16.12 0.65
CA THR A 47 5.73 -17.24 -0.28
C THR A 47 6.92 -17.48 -1.20
N ALA A 48 7.12 -18.70 -1.69
CA ALA A 48 8.11 -18.93 -2.75
C ALA A 48 7.77 -18.06 -3.98
N CYS A 49 8.67 -17.16 -4.38
CA CYS A 49 8.33 -16.15 -5.39
C CYS A 49 8.13 -16.71 -6.79
N ASN A 50 8.47 -17.98 -7.03
CA ASN A 50 8.24 -18.68 -8.29
C ASN A 50 7.11 -19.73 -8.21
N SER A 51 6.25 -19.69 -7.17
CA SER A 51 5.08 -20.57 -7.11
C SER A 51 4.09 -20.24 -8.22
N HIS A 52 3.34 -21.24 -8.67
CA HIS A 52 2.32 -21.11 -9.71
C HIS A 52 0.92 -21.35 -9.12
N ASN A 53 -0.07 -20.60 -9.61
CA ASN A 53 -1.48 -20.68 -9.18
C ASN A 53 -1.68 -20.32 -7.71
N ILE A 54 -1.43 -21.26 -6.80
CA ILE A 54 -1.59 -21.08 -5.35
C ILE A 54 -0.21 -20.74 -4.76
N PRO A 55 -0.12 -19.68 -3.94
CA PRO A 55 1.14 -19.30 -3.32
C PRO A 55 1.66 -20.37 -2.35
N VAL A 56 2.94 -20.72 -2.43
CA VAL A 56 3.55 -21.71 -1.53
C VAL A 56 4.16 -21.01 -0.32
N PHE A 57 3.66 -21.27 0.88
CA PHE A 57 4.09 -20.63 2.14
C PHE A 57 4.67 -21.67 3.12
N PRO A 58 6.01 -21.89 3.13
CA PRO A 58 6.63 -22.87 4.00
C PRO A 58 6.61 -22.42 5.47
N LEU A 59 6.09 -23.24 6.39
CA LEU A 59 6.13 -22.95 7.84
C LEU A 59 7.30 -23.64 8.56
N GLU A 60 7.64 -24.88 8.18
CA GLU A 60 8.75 -25.63 8.81
C GLU A 60 10.13 -25.03 8.51
N LYS A 61 10.32 -24.54 7.29
CA LYS A 61 11.55 -23.93 6.79
C LYS A 61 11.19 -22.66 6.05
N PRO A 62 10.77 -21.61 6.78
CA PRO A 62 10.17 -20.45 6.18
C PRO A 62 11.19 -19.70 5.32
N ASN A 63 10.69 -19.12 4.24
CA ASN A 63 11.48 -18.13 3.52
C ASN A 63 11.46 -16.85 4.34
N ILE A 64 12.64 -16.38 4.75
CA ILE A 64 12.82 -15.17 5.55
C ILE A 64 13.36 -14.08 4.63
N LEU A 65 12.71 -12.93 4.62
CA LEU A 65 13.13 -11.77 3.86
C LEU A 65 14.41 -11.20 4.49
N ASP A 66 15.44 -10.94 3.67
CA ASP A 66 16.64 -10.24 4.13
C ASP A 66 16.31 -8.75 4.33
N THR A 67 16.48 -8.22 5.54
CA THR A 67 16.22 -6.82 5.86
C THR A 67 17.46 -6.20 6.50
N LYS A 68 17.84 -5.00 6.06
CA LYS A 68 18.93 -4.22 6.65
C LYS A 68 18.43 -3.40 7.84
N GLU A 69 17.36 -2.66 7.64
CA GLU A 69 16.58 -1.96 8.63
C GLU A 69 15.60 -2.97 9.25
N THR A 70 15.69 -3.16 10.57
CA THR A 70 14.95 -4.23 11.25
C THR A 70 13.48 -3.85 11.41
N PRO A 71 12.53 -4.66 10.92
CA PRO A 71 11.11 -4.43 11.20
C PRO A 71 10.81 -4.50 12.69
N ARG A 72 10.05 -3.53 13.20
CA ARG A 72 9.52 -3.58 14.57
C ARG A 72 8.62 -4.80 14.70
N ASN A 73 8.67 -5.48 15.86
CA ASN A 73 7.75 -6.59 16.09
C ASN A 73 6.30 -6.08 16.22
N GLY A 74 5.37 -6.69 15.49
CA GLY A 74 3.99 -6.22 15.37
C GLY A 74 3.84 -4.96 14.50
N THR A 75 4.74 -4.76 13.54
CA THR A 75 4.59 -3.68 12.55
C THR A 75 3.55 -4.08 11.50
N ALA A 76 2.73 -3.12 11.06
CA ALA A 76 1.87 -3.34 9.90
C ALA A 76 2.75 -3.60 8.66
N LEU A 77 2.24 -4.44 7.74
CA LEU A 77 2.92 -4.75 6.50
C LEU A 77 2.03 -4.39 5.31
N THR A 78 2.65 -3.88 4.27
CA THR A 78 2.00 -3.73 2.97
C THR A 78 3.01 -3.94 1.86
N ALA A 79 2.54 -4.29 0.66
CA ALA A 79 3.43 -4.59 -0.44
C ALA A 79 2.78 -4.35 -1.80
N VAL A 80 3.62 -4.07 -2.78
CA VAL A 80 3.29 -4.08 -4.21
C VAL A 80 4.36 -4.85 -4.96
N GLY A 81 3.99 -5.40 -6.10
CA GLY A 81 4.94 -6.05 -6.98
C GLY A 81 4.37 -6.18 -8.37
N TRP A 82 5.22 -6.67 -9.26
CA TRP A 82 4.88 -6.96 -10.64
C TRP A 82 5.86 -7.98 -11.19
N GLY A 83 5.50 -8.57 -12.31
CA GLY A 83 6.30 -9.58 -12.97
C GLY A 83 5.47 -10.73 -13.51
N ASP A 84 6.16 -11.64 -14.15
CA ASP A 84 5.64 -12.82 -14.81
C ASP A 84 6.55 -14.03 -14.52
N TRP A 85 6.47 -15.06 -15.35
CA TRP A 85 7.28 -16.27 -15.22
C TRP A 85 8.79 -16.06 -15.47
N GLN A 86 9.20 -14.91 -16.02
CA GLN A 86 10.61 -14.58 -16.30
C GLN A 86 11.26 -13.78 -15.17
N PHE A 87 10.51 -12.87 -14.55
CA PHE A 87 11.00 -12.03 -13.47
C PHE A 87 9.87 -11.63 -12.53
N ILE A 88 10.15 -11.54 -11.25
CA ILE A 88 9.24 -10.98 -10.25
C ILE A 88 9.99 -9.95 -9.41
N THR A 89 9.39 -8.78 -9.24
CA THR A 89 9.86 -7.73 -8.33
C THR A 89 8.83 -7.55 -7.22
N ALA A 90 9.31 -7.52 -5.98
CA ALA A 90 8.51 -7.23 -4.80
C ALA A 90 9.03 -5.94 -4.14
N GLN A 91 8.11 -5.13 -3.65
CA GLN A 91 8.39 -4.01 -2.76
C GLN A 91 7.56 -4.19 -1.51
N VAL A 92 8.25 -4.38 -0.38
CA VAL A 92 7.64 -4.62 0.93
C VAL A 92 7.91 -3.42 1.81
N PHE A 93 6.90 -3.00 2.57
CA PHE A 93 6.95 -1.82 3.42
C PHE A 93 6.65 -2.20 4.86
N TRP A 94 7.41 -1.63 5.78
CA TRP A 94 7.28 -1.87 7.22
C TRP A 94 7.75 -0.64 8.00
N GLN A 95 7.46 -0.64 9.30
CA GLN A 95 7.97 0.34 10.25
C GLN A 95 9.08 -0.28 11.11
N THR A 96 10.12 0.49 11.38
CA THR A 96 11.21 0.16 12.33
C THR A 96 10.88 0.62 13.74
N GLU A 97 11.70 0.22 14.74
CA GLU A 97 11.52 0.60 16.14
C GLU A 97 11.64 2.11 16.41
N ASP A 98 12.33 2.85 15.53
CA ASP A 98 12.46 4.31 15.58
C ASP A 98 11.36 5.04 14.78
N ASN A 99 10.27 4.35 14.47
CA ASN A 99 9.10 4.82 13.74
C ASN A 99 9.32 5.15 12.25
N THR A 100 10.51 4.89 11.70
CA THR A 100 10.81 5.09 10.28
C THR A 100 10.06 4.09 9.43
N ILE A 101 9.34 4.56 8.41
CA ILE A 101 8.78 3.71 7.35
C ILE A 101 9.87 3.41 6.32
N VAL A 102 10.08 2.12 6.07
CA VAL A 102 11.10 1.57 5.17
C VAL A 102 10.46 0.85 3.99
N GLN A 103 11.10 0.93 2.83
CA GLN A 103 10.81 0.15 1.63
C GLN A 103 11.98 -0.77 1.33
N GLY A 104 11.72 -2.08 1.31
CA GLY A 104 12.65 -3.07 0.75
C GLY A 104 12.23 -3.47 -0.66
N LYS A 105 13.13 -3.36 -1.64
CA LYS A 105 12.94 -3.84 -3.01
C LYS A 105 13.69 -5.15 -3.20
N TYR A 106 13.00 -6.14 -3.75
CA TYR A 106 13.49 -7.50 -3.93
C TYR A 106 13.24 -8.00 -5.35
N ILE A 107 14.18 -8.81 -5.84
CA ILE A 107 14.08 -9.50 -7.13
C ILE A 107 14.02 -11.00 -6.86
N CYS A 108 13.06 -11.68 -7.47
CA CYS A 108 12.95 -13.12 -7.36
C CYS A 108 14.09 -13.82 -8.10
N ASN A 109 14.80 -14.70 -7.40
CA ASN A 109 15.56 -15.75 -8.05
C ASN A 109 14.59 -16.84 -8.50
N MET A 110 14.20 -16.81 -9.78
CA MET A 110 13.21 -17.74 -10.35
C MET A 110 13.64 -19.21 -10.25
N THR A 111 14.94 -19.51 -10.13
CA THR A 111 15.45 -20.87 -9.95
C THR A 111 15.22 -21.38 -8.53
N THR A 112 15.48 -20.54 -7.52
CA THR A 112 15.39 -20.97 -6.11
C THR A 112 14.05 -20.62 -5.45
N GLY A 113 13.24 -19.76 -6.08
CA GLY A 113 12.00 -19.23 -5.50
C GLY A 113 12.22 -18.27 -4.33
N LYS A 114 13.42 -17.70 -4.21
CA LYS A 114 13.78 -16.81 -3.09
C LYS A 114 13.86 -15.36 -3.55
N LEU A 115 13.37 -14.45 -2.73
CA LEU A 115 13.55 -13.02 -2.90
C LEU A 115 14.97 -12.63 -2.49
N VAL A 116 15.67 -11.95 -3.39
CA VAL A 116 17.00 -11.38 -3.17
C VAL A 116 16.86 -9.87 -3.06
N ARG A 117 17.39 -9.29 -1.98
CA ARG A 117 17.33 -7.84 -1.76
C ARG A 117 18.12 -7.11 -2.83
N ASP A 118 17.45 -6.23 -3.57
CA ASP A 118 18.08 -5.27 -4.48
C ASP A 118 18.54 -4.06 -3.65
N ARG A 119 17.59 -3.38 -3.01
CA ARG A 119 17.82 -2.13 -2.29
C ARG A 119 16.83 -1.93 -1.15
N GLU A 120 17.18 -1.04 -0.24
CA GLU A 120 16.35 -0.70 0.91
C GLU A 120 16.47 0.78 1.24
N PHE A 121 15.34 1.43 1.52
CA PHE A 121 15.25 2.88 1.63
C PHE A 121 14.36 3.28 2.81
N GLN A 122 14.84 4.20 3.65
CA GLN A 122 14.05 4.85 4.68
C GLN A 122 13.17 5.93 4.03
N ILE A 123 11.99 5.56 3.53
CA ILE A 123 11.18 6.40 2.64
C ILE A 123 10.55 7.60 3.36
N SER A 124 10.23 7.45 4.64
CA SER A 124 9.71 8.54 5.48
C SER A 124 10.77 9.62 5.71
N ALA A 125 12.00 9.22 6.06
CA ALA A 125 13.13 10.13 6.20
C ALA A 125 13.47 10.83 4.89
N ALA A 126 13.46 10.11 3.76
CA ALA A 126 13.69 10.69 2.44
C ALA A 126 12.62 11.73 2.05
N ALA A 127 11.38 11.51 2.47
CA ALA A 127 10.26 12.43 2.26
C ALA A 127 10.22 13.60 3.27
N GLY A 128 11.11 13.62 4.27
CA GLY A 128 11.13 14.65 5.31
C GLY A 128 9.96 14.58 6.29
N VAL A 129 9.37 13.40 6.49
CA VAL A 129 8.29 13.19 7.46
C VAL A 129 8.88 13.05 8.86
N ASP A 130 8.36 13.83 9.81
CA ASP A 130 8.81 13.87 11.21
C ASP A 130 7.78 13.34 12.23
N SER A 131 6.51 13.18 11.83
CA SER A 131 5.44 12.68 12.71
C SER A 131 4.82 11.41 12.14
N ILE A 132 5.10 10.27 12.81
CA ILE A 132 4.58 8.95 12.47
C ILE A 132 4.18 8.24 13.77
N HIS A 133 2.95 7.74 13.84
CA HIS A 133 2.50 6.94 14.97
C HIS A 133 3.33 5.66 15.10
N ASN A 134 3.77 5.32 16.31
CA ASN A 134 4.58 4.13 16.58
C ASN A 134 3.87 2.79 16.27
N GLU A 135 2.54 2.82 16.21
CA GLU A 135 1.67 1.69 15.84
C GLU A 135 0.93 1.92 14.52
N THR A 136 1.46 2.77 13.63
CA THR A 136 0.78 3.08 12.37
C THR A 136 0.43 1.81 11.57
N GLY A 137 -0.80 1.72 11.08
CA GLY A 137 -1.12 0.87 9.93
C GLY A 137 -0.35 1.31 8.69
N LEU A 138 -0.25 0.41 7.71
CA LEU A 138 0.31 0.70 6.40
C LEU A 138 -0.60 0.13 5.31
N SER A 139 -0.84 0.92 4.27
CA SER A 139 -1.51 0.44 3.07
C SER A 139 -0.96 1.14 1.84
N ILE A 140 -0.87 0.47 0.70
CA ILE A 140 -0.28 1.05 -0.51
C ILE A 140 -1.11 0.73 -1.75
N VAL A 141 -1.13 1.67 -2.68
CA VAL A 141 -1.63 1.45 -4.04
C VAL A 141 -0.56 1.77 -5.08
N ASN A 142 -0.54 0.97 -6.15
CA ASN A 142 0.30 1.16 -7.32
C ASN A 142 -0.53 1.74 -8.48
N LEU A 143 -0.27 3.00 -8.84
CA LEU A 143 -0.96 3.73 -9.89
C LEU A 143 -0.33 3.53 -11.29
N GLY A 144 0.70 2.69 -11.39
CA GLY A 144 1.44 2.40 -12.62
C GLY A 144 2.68 3.28 -12.79
N GLU A 145 3.47 2.98 -13.83
CA GLU A 145 4.82 3.56 -14.06
C GLU A 145 4.84 5.09 -13.98
N LYS A 146 3.84 5.77 -14.57
CA LYS A 146 3.80 7.23 -14.61
C LYS A 146 3.44 7.86 -13.27
N ASP A 147 2.49 7.27 -12.56
CA ASP A 147 1.86 7.90 -11.39
C ASP A 147 2.38 7.34 -10.07
N GLY A 148 3.14 6.24 -10.13
CA GLY A 148 3.90 5.61 -9.06
C GLY A 148 3.03 5.12 -7.90
N TYR A 149 3.48 5.35 -6.67
CA TYR A 149 2.89 4.75 -5.47
C TYR A 149 2.22 5.78 -4.58
N ARG A 150 1.17 5.37 -3.86
CA ARG A 150 0.63 6.11 -2.71
C ARG A 150 0.59 5.17 -1.52
N LEU A 151 1.36 5.50 -0.49
CA LEU A 151 1.43 4.75 0.76
C LEU A 151 0.76 5.58 1.87
N PHE A 152 -0.15 4.95 2.59
CA PHE A 152 -0.94 5.57 3.66
C PHE A 152 -0.45 5.10 5.02
N TYR A 153 -0.43 6.03 5.98
CA TYR A 153 0.06 5.85 7.33
C TYR A 153 -0.66 6.81 8.29
N HIS A 154 -0.37 6.74 9.58
CA HIS A 154 -0.88 7.65 10.61
C HIS A 154 0.25 8.53 11.16
N ASP A 155 -0.03 9.82 11.36
CA ASP A 155 0.83 10.68 12.20
C ASP A 155 0.58 10.40 13.70
N GLU A 156 1.36 11.05 14.57
CA GLU A 156 1.26 10.86 16.03
C GLU A 156 -0.13 11.20 16.61
N ASP A 157 -0.90 12.06 15.94
CA ASP A 157 -2.29 12.41 16.30
C ASP A 157 -3.32 11.40 15.77
N ARG A 158 -2.86 10.31 15.13
CA ARG A 158 -3.67 9.29 14.46
C ARG A 158 -4.47 9.83 13.27
N LYS A 159 -4.04 10.93 12.65
CA LYS A 159 -4.61 11.37 11.37
C LYS A 159 -4.04 10.55 10.26
N VAL A 160 -4.85 10.24 9.25
CA VAL A 160 -4.40 9.46 8.10
C VAL A 160 -3.67 10.38 7.12
N LYS A 161 -2.44 10.01 6.80
CA LYS A 161 -1.47 10.73 5.99
C LYS A 161 -1.07 9.89 4.79
N MET A 162 -0.39 10.52 3.84
CA MET A 162 0.05 9.89 2.60
C MET A 162 1.51 10.22 2.30
N LEU A 163 2.29 9.22 1.93
CA LEU A 163 3.51 9.36 1.16
C LEU A 163 3.22 9.06 -0.32
N TRP A 164 3.82 9.81 -1.24
CA TRP A 164 3.71 9.52 -2.66
C TRP A 164 5.06 9.42 -3.34
N TYR A 165 5.13 8.60 -4.38
CA TYR A 165 6.33 8.37 -5.17
C TYR A 165 6.03 8.47 -6.67
N THR A 166 6.94 9.08 -7.42
CA THR A 166 7.11 8.96 -8.87
C THR A 166 8.59 8.79 -9.18
N ASP A 167 8.94 8.29 -10.36
CA ASP A 167 10.35 8.16 -10.76
C ASP A 167 11.05 9.53 -10.94
N ASP A 168 10.29 10.59 -11.24
CA ASP A 168 10.82 11.94 -11.42
C ASP A 168 11.05 12.66 -10.07
N ASP A 169 10.18 12.43 -9.08
CA ASP A 169 10.16 13.21 -7.83
C ASP A 169 10.69 12.43 -6.61
N GLY A 170 10.77 11.10 -6.70
CA GLY A 170 11.07 10.26 -5.54
C GLY A 170 9.95 10.28 -4.50
N TRP A 171 10.27 9.87 -3.26
CA TRP A 171 9.31 9.86 -2.15
C TRP A 171 9.12 11.27 -1.56
N ASN A 172 7.87 11.69 -1.41
CA ASN A 172 7.48 12.99 -0.90
C ASN A 172 6.30 12.86 0.08
N ASP A 173 6.19 13.79 1.03
CA ASP A 173 5.00 13.91 1.87
C ASP A 173 3.81 14.44 1.05
N GLY A 174 2.71 13.70 1.09
CA GLY A 174 1.43 14.03 0.46
C GLY A 174 0.45 14.72 1.42
N GLY A 175 0.81 14.85 2.70
CA GLY A 175 -0.02 15.46 3.72
C GLY A 175 -1.18 14.57 4.17
N ALA A 176 -2.14 15.18 4.86
CA ALA A 176 -3.31 14.49 5.41
C ALA A 176 -4.37 14.22 4.33
N ILE A 177 -4.92 13.01 4.34
CA ILE A 177 -6.08 12.64 3.52
C ILE A 177 -7.40 12.79 4.28
N SER A 178 -7.33 12.88 5.60
CA SER A 178 -8.40 13.30 6.50
C SER A 178 -7.77 14.05 7.68
N GLN A 179 -8.41 15.13 8.15
CA GLN A 179 -8.01 15.82 9.39
C GLN A 179 -8.54 15.11 10.64
N ASP A 180 -9.35 14.07 10.45
CA ASP A 180 -9.95 13.31 11.53
C ASP A 180 -8.95 12.41 12.24
N THR A 181 -9.19 12.20 13.53
CA THR A 181 -8.46 11.25 14.34
C THR A 181 -9.08 9.87 14.13
N ALA A 182 -8.33 8.94 13.56
CA ALA A 182 -8.77 7.57 13.37
C ALA A 182 -9.07 6.89 14.72
N GLY A 183 -10.14 6.11 14.75
CA GLY A 183 -10.56 5.32 15.92
C GLY A 183 -9.67 4.11 16.19
N GLY A 184 -8.79 3.76 15.26
CA GLY A 184 -7.80 2.70 15.35
C GLY A 184 -6.83 2.71 14.16
N MET A 185 -5.84 1.82 14.18
CA MET A 185 -4.67 1.89 13.30
C MET A 185 -4.79 1.07 12.01
N ALA A 186 -5.87 0.31 11.80
CA ALA A 186 -6.02 -0.47 10.58
C ALA A 186 -6.23 0.43 9.36
N LEU A 187 -5.51 0.14 8.26
CA LEU A 187 -5.65 0.83 6.98
C LEU A 187 -5.85 -0.18 5.84
N GLY A 188 -6.87 0.05 5.03
CA GLY A 188 -7.00 -0.57 3.71
C GLY A 188 -6.80 0.47 2.62
N SER A 189 -6.52 0.04 1.41
CA SER A 189 -6.58 0.92 0.24
C SER A 189 -6.84 0.13 -1.02
N THR A 190 -7.54 0.75 -1.97
CA THR A 190 -7.81 0.17 -3.27
C THR A 190 -7.93 1.25 -4.32
N ILE A 191 -7.67 0.87 -5.57
CA ILE A 191 -7.86 1.73 -6.73
C ILE A 191 -9.19 1.34 -7.35
N HIS A 192 -9.95 2.31 -7.82
CA HIS A 192 -11.16 2.15 -8.59
C HIS A 192 -10.98 2.90 -9.90
N ASP A 193 -10.44 2.24 -10.93
CA ASP A 193 -10.04 2.89 -12.19
C ASP A 193 -8.87 3.89 -12.04
N PHE A 194 -8.46 4.56 -13.12
CA PHE A 194 -7.35 5.51 -13.12
C PHE A 194 -7.45 6.56 -12.00
N LYS A 195 -6.49 6.51 -11.06
CA LYS A 195 -6.25 7.48 -9.97
C LYS A 195 -7.37 7.69 -8.96
N ASN A 196 -8.44 6.90 -9.01
CA ASN A 196 -9.52 7.02 -8.03
C ASN A 196 -9.26 6.05 -6.90
N ILE A 197 -8.82 6.55 -5.76
CA ILE A 197 -8.36 5.75 -4.62
C ILE A 197 -9.45 5.75 -3.56
N THR A 198 -9.61 4.65 -2.85
CA THR A 198 -10.44 4.59 -1.64
C THR A 198 -9.60 4.01 -0.50
N VAL A 199 -9.58 4.71 0.62
CA VAL A 199 -8.81 4.37 1.82
C VAL A 199 -9.79 4.26 3.01
N PRO A 200 -10.26 3.05 3.35
CA PRO A 200 -11.02 2.80 4.57
C PRO A 200 -10.13 2.79 5.82
N PHE A 201 -10.65 3.33 6.92
CA PHE A 201 -10.04 3.22 8.25
C PHE A 201 -11.11 3.31 9.36
N PRO A 202 -10.84 2.75 10.56
CA PRO A 202 -11.75 2.88 11.69
C PRO A 202 -11.99 4.34 12.05
N LYS A 203 -13.25 4.77 12.12
CA LYS A 203 -13.63 6.10 12.58
C LYS A 203 -13.93 6.11 14.08
N ASN A 204 -14.75 5.16 14.52
CA ASN A 204 -15.14 4.99 15.92
C ASN A 204 -15.67 3.57 16.14
N SER A 205 -16.27 3.33 17.31
CA SER A 205 -16.84 2.04 17.71
C SER A 205 -18.03 1.56 16.86
N GLU A 206 -18.50 2.37 15.91
CA GLU A 206 -19.68 2.05 15.10
C GLU A 206 -19.43 2.22 13.60
N ASN A 207 -18.41 2.98 13.20
CA ASN A 207 -18.24 3.45 11.83
C ASN A 207 -16.83 3.26 11.28
N ILE A 208 -16.78 3.10 9.97
CA ILE A 208 -15.60 3.19 9.12
C ILE A 208 -15.70 4.50 8.33
N GLU A 209 -14.61 5.27 8.31
CA GLU A 209 -14.46 6.42 7.42
C GLU A 209 -13.71 6.01 6.16
N LEU A 210 -14.03 6.69 5.06
CA LEU A 210 -13.43 6.52 3.75
C LEU A 210 -12.87 7.85 3.28
N SER A 211 -11.56 7.90 3.05
CA SER A 211 -10.97 8.95 2.23
C SER A 211 -10.94 8.50 0.77
N ARG A 212 -11.54 9.29 -0.12
CA ARG A 212 -11.68 8.96 -1.55
C ARG A 212 -11.04 10.02 -2.42
N LEU A 213 -10.01 9.62 -3.16
CA LEU A 213 -9.44 10.47 -4.21
C LEU A 213 -10.25 10.28 -5.48
N ASP A 214 -10.74 11.37 -6.07
CA ASP A 214 -11.42 11.31 -7.36
C ASP A 214 -10.45 11.48 -8.55
N LYS A 215 -10.98 11.37 -9.76
CA LYS A 215 -10.18 11.52 -11.00
C LYS A 215 -9.65 12.94 -11.22
N SER A 216 -10.22 13.94 -10.55
CA SER A 216 -9.77 15.33 -10.59
C SER A 216 -8.63 15.60 -9.61
N GLY A 217 -8.32 14.64 -8.73
CA GLY A 217 -7.28 14.76 -7.72
C GLY A 217 -7.77 15.40 -6.43
N LEU A 218 -9.10 15.46 -6.21
CA LEU A 218 -9.69 15.99 -4.99
C LEU A 218 -10.07 14.85 -4.04
N TRP A 219 -9.77 15.04 -2.76
CA TRP A 219 -10.17 14.13 -1.69
C TRP A 219 -11.57 14.48 -1.20
N THR A 220 -12.44 13.47 -1.12
CA THR A 220 -13.71 13.54 -0.42
C THR A 220 -13.75 12.54 0.72
N LEU A 221 -14.50 12.87 1.77
CA LEU A 221 -14.71 12.01 2.93
C LEU A 221 -16.13 11.46 2.91
N ASP A 222 -16.26 10.19 3.27
CA ASP A 222 -17.52 9.46 3.39
C ASP A 222 -17.41 8.51 4.59
N ALA A 223 -18.53 8.00 5.09
CA ALA A 223 -18.53 7.05 6.19
C ALA A 223 -19.71 6.09 6.11
N PHE A 224 -19.56 4.95 6.78
CA PHE A 224 -20.64 3.98 6.96
C PHE A 224 -20.45 3.22 8.28
N PRO A 225 -21.51 2.67 8.89
CA PRO A 225 -22.90 2.67 8.41
C PRO A 225 -23.58 4.03 8.47
N ASN A 226 -23.21 4.89 9.42
CA ASN A 226 -23.74 6.25 9.51
C ASN A 226 -23.09 7.15 8.45
N LYS A 227 -23.90 8.01 7.84
CA LYS A 227 -23.46 8.90 6.77
C LYS A 227 -23.10 10.28 7.30
N PHE A 228 -22.10 10.91 6.70
CA PHE A 228 -21.86 12.33 6.89
C PHE A 228 -22.94 13.19 6.23
N LEU A 229 -23.24 14.35 6.82
CA LEU A 229 -24.24 15.29 6.32
C LEU A 229 -23.78 16.08 5.09
N GLY A 230 -22.49 16.44 5.04
CA GLY A 230 -21.94 17.32 4.03
C GLY A 230 -20.96 16.64 3.08
N PRO A 231 -20.67 17.24 1.92
CA PRO A 231 -19.47 16.90 1.18
C PRO A 231 -18.26 17.40 1.97
N TYR A 232 -17.58 16.49 2.66
CA TYR A 232 -16.35 16.80 3.38
C TYR A 232 -15.12 16.42 2.55
N THR A 233 -14.01 17.08 2.83
CA THR A 233 -12.74 16.91 2.10
C THR A 233 -11.60 16.71 3.09
N ASN A 234 -10.40 16.41 2.59
CA ASN A 234 -9.21 16.30 3.43
C ASN A 234 -8.78 17.61 4.13
N ASN A 235 -9.42 18.75 3.82
CA ASN A 235 -9.20 20.03 4.50
C ASN A 235 -10.28 20.35 5.55
N THR A 236 -11.34 19.56 5.64
CA THR A 236 -12.43 19.78 6.60
C THR A 236 -11.95 19.42 8.00
N LEU A 237 -12.14 20.32 8.97
CA LEU A 237 -11.79 20.07 10.37
C LEU A 237 -12.80 19.12 11.03
N PRO A 238 -12.39 18.29 12.01
CA PRO A 238 -13.29 17.34 12.67
C PRO A 238 -14.49 18.00 13.36
N THR A 239 -14.34 19.23 13.86
CA THR A 239 -15.41 20.01 14.50
C THR A 239 -16.50 20.46 13.52
N ASP A 240 -16.21 20.45 12.22
CA ASP A 240 -17.12 20.87 11.16
C ASP A 240 -17.79 19.66 10.46
N MET A 241 -17.45 18.45 10.90
CA MET A 241 -18.02 17.20 10.40
C MET A 241 -19.21 16.76 11.25
N PHE A 242 -20.38 16.69 10.61
CA PHE A 242 -21.64 16.33 11.24
C PHE A 242 -22.22 15.07 10.59
N TRP A 243 -22.87 14.24 11.40
CA TRP A 243 -23.62 13.07 10.93
C TRP A 243 -24.97 13.49 10.37
N SER A 244 -25.47 12.74 9.38
CA SER A 244 -26.86 12.86 8.96
C SER A 244 -27.79 12.47 10.11
N LEU A 245 -28.79 13.30 10.39
CA LEU A 245 -29.79 13.07 11.44
C LEU A 245 -31.09 12.46 10.88
N GLU A 246 -31.22 12.38 9.56
CA GLU A 246 -32.49 12.04 8.88
C GLU A 246 -32.65 10.55 8.60
N ASP A 247 -31.57 9.76 8.63
CA ASP A 247 -31.58 8.31 8.38
C ASP A 247 -30.73 7.59 9.44
N GLU A 248 -31.35 6.84 10.36
CA GLU A 248 -30.62 5.82 11.12
C GLU A 248 -30.02 4.82 10.12
N ALA A 249 -28.79 4.35 10.37
CA ALA A 249 -28.16 3.40 9.47
C ALA A 249 -29.00 2.10 9.36
N ASP A 250 -29.24 1.63 8.13
CA ASP A 250 -30.01 0.42 7.85
C ASP A 250 -29.35 -0.87 8.39
N PHE A 251 -28.09 -0.78 8.84
CA PHE A 251 -27.32 -1.89 9.40
C PHE A 251 -26.27 -1.39 10.39
N SER A 252 -25.79 -2.28 11.24
CA SER A 252 -24.59 -2.10 12.05
C SER A 252 -23.47 -3.01 11.55
N LEU A 253 -22.21 -2.63 11.81
CA LEU A 253 -21.05 -3.47 11.49
C LEU A 253 -21.03 -4.71 12.41
N PRO A 254 -21.18 -5.94 11.90
CA PRO A 254 -21.19 -7.13 12.73
C PRO A 254 -19.85 -7.36 13.42
N ALA A 255 -19.87 -7.66 14.72
CA ALA A 255 -18.70 -7.96 15.55
C ALA A 255 -17.54 -6.95 15.38
N TRP A 256 -17.88 -5.67 15.14
CA TRP A 256 -16.92 -4.62 14.85
C TRP A 256 -16.16 -4.17 16.08
N ASN A 257 -14.86 -3.92 15.89
CA ASN A 257 -13.97 -3.39 16.89
C ASN A 257 -13.00 -2.42 16.21
N SER A 258 -13.01 -1.14 16.58
CA SER A 258 -12.15 -0.15 15.91
C SER A 258 -10.66 -0.43 16.12
N SER A 259 -10.28 -1.23 17.12
CA SER A 259 -8.90 -1.62 17.42
C SER A 259 -8.43 -2.87 16.67
N LEU A 260 -9.15 -3.29 15.63
CA LEU A 260 -8.76 -4.42 14.80
C LEU A 260 -7.42 -4.20 14.09
N GLU A 261 -6.72 -5.29 13.74
CA GLU A 261 -5.37 -5.25 13.19
C GLU A 261 -5.33 -4.78 11.71
N ALA A 262 -6.28 -5.22 10.88
CA ALA A 262 -6.29 -4.94 9.44
C ALA A 262 -7.68 -4.78 8.80
N ILE A 263 -7.84 -3.80 7.92
CA ILE A 263 -8.98 -3.64 7.02
C ILE A 263 -8.51 -3.87 5.59
N GLY A 264 -9.24 -4.69 4.85
CA GLY A 264 -9.02 -4.92 3.43
C GLY A 264 -9.98 -4.14 2.54
N ALA A 265 -9.55 -3.81 1.33
CA ALA A 265 -10.42 -3.18 0.32
C ALA A 265 -10.23 -3.84 -1.05
N ALA A 266 -11.32 -4.11 -1.74
CA ALA A 266 -11.34 -4.63 -3.11
C ALA A 266 -12.32 -3.85 -3.99
N VAL A 267 -12.11 -3.95 -5.29
CA VAL A 267 -13.05 -3.43 -6.29
C VAL A 267 -13.36 -4.54 -7.29
N ASP A 268 -14.65 -4.79 -7.49
CA ASP A 268 -15.15 -5.74 -8.49
C ASP A 268 -15.11 -5.13 -9.91
N ARG A 269 -15.08 -6.02 -10.90
CA ARG A 269 -15.27 -5.75 -12.32
C ARG A 269 -16.69 -5.33 -12.70
N ASP A 270 -17.72 -5.68 -11.92
CA ASP A 270 -19.12 -5.41 -12.28
C ASP A 270 -19.29 -3.98 -12.85
N ARG A 271 -20.27 -3.75 -13.74
CA ARG A 271 -20.51 -2.43 -14.36
C ARG A 271 -20.68 -1.32 -13.32
N SER A 272 -21.09 -1.68 -12.10
CA SER A 272 -21.19 -0.80 -10.94
C SER A 272 -19.84 -0.48 -10.26
N ARG A 273 -18.79 -1.27 -10.53
CA ARG A 273 -17.46 -1.26 -9.90
C ARG A 273 -17.58 -1.17 -8.39
N THR A 274 -18.28 -2.15 -7.84
CA THR A 274 -18.60 -2.25 -6.42
C THR A 274 -17.31 -2.27 -5.60
N ARG A 275 -17.22 -1.37 -4.62
CA ARG A 275 -16.19 -1.40 -3.57
C ARG A 275 -16.65 -2.36 -2.50
N SER A 276 -15.75 -3.21 -2.05
CA SER A 276 -15.94 -4.08 -0.89
C SER A 276 -14.88 -3.78 0.14
N ILE A 277 -15.31 -3.57 1.38
CA ILE A 277 -14.45 -3.42 2.55
C ILE A 277 -14.59 -4.71 3.38
N PHE A 278 -13.46 -5.27 3.80
CA PHE A 278 -13.40 -6.51 4.55
C PHE A 278 -12.68 -6.31 5.88
N TYR A 279 -13.14 -7.01 6.91
CA TYR A 279 -12.45 -7.10 8.20
C TYR A 279 -12.76 -8.44 8.86
N ILE A 280 -11.90 -8.85 9.79
CA ILE A 280 -12.17 -9.97 10.69
C ILE A 280 -12.75 -9.39 11.98
N GLY A 281 -13.94 -9.82 12.38
CA GLY A 281 -14.60 -9.32 13.58
C GLY A 281 -14.09 -9.96 14.88
N ASP A 282 -14.61 -9.49 16.01
CA ASP A 282 -14.38 -10.10 17.32
C ASP A 282 -14.96 -11.53 17.42
N ASP A 283 -15.86 -11.89 16.51
CA ASP A 283 -16.39 -13.24 16.33
C ASP A 283 -15.49 -14.16 15.48
N LYS A 284 -14.30 -13.68 15.10
CA LYS A 284 -13.30 -14.36 14.25
C LYS A 284 -13.78 -14.65 12.82
N LYS A 285 -14.88 -14.03 12.39
CA LYS A 285 -15.42 -14.22 11.04
C LYS A 285 -15.05 -13.04 10.15
N ILE A 286 -14.92 -13.32 8.86
CA ILE A 286 -14.83 -12.26 7.85
C ILE A 286 -16.20 -11.63 7.67
N HIS A 287 -16.22 -10.32 7.65
CA HIS A 287 -17.37 -9.52 7.28
C HIS A 287 -17.04 -8.68 6.04
N GLU A 288 -18.00 -8.57 5.14
CA GLU A 288 -17.91 -7.70 3.96
C GLU A 288 -18.96 -6.58 4.08
N VAL A 289 -18.57 -5.35 3.77
CA VAL A 289 -19.49 -4.25 3.51
C VAL A 289 -19.23 -3.73 2.11
N LYS A 290 -20.26 -3.65 1.28
CA LYS A 290 -20.15 -3.32 -0.13
C LYS A 290 -20.95 -2.08 -0.52
N SER A 291 -20.40 -1.30 -1.44
CA SER A 291 -21.06 -0.12 -1.99
C SER A 291 -22.17 -0.50 -2.96
N THR A 292 -23.28 0.22 -2.95
CA THR A 292 -24.39 0.10 -3.89
C THR A 292 -24.80 1.47 -4.40
N LYS A 293 -25.83 1.52 -5.25
CA LYS A 293 -26.40 2.80 -5.72
C LYS A 293 -27.08 3.59 -4.60
N SER A 294 -27.52 2.94 -3.52
CA SER A 294 -28.23 3.56 -2.39
C SER A 294 -27.35 3.84 -1.18
N GLY A 295 -26.06 3.48 -1.22
CA GLY A 295 -25.12 3.67 -0.12
C GLY A 295 -24.27 2.43 0.11
N TRP A 296 -24.18 2.00 1.37
CA TRP A 296 -23.43 0.81 1.78
C TRP A 296 -24.41 -0.24 2.31
N GLN A 297 -24.06 -1.51 2.18
CA GLN A 297 -24.80 -2.61 2.77
C GLN A 297 -23.88 -3.77 3.13
N LEU A 298 -24.34 -4.66 3.99
CA LEU A 298 -23.64 -5.91 4.26
C LEU A 298 -23.54 -6.78 2.99
N GLY A 299 -22.37 -7.39 2.82
CA GLY A 299 -22.16 -8.50 1.92
C GLY A 299 -22.98 -9.72 2.34
N SER A 300 -23.12 -10.69 1.44
CA SER A 300 -23.79 -11.94 1.77
C SER A 300 -22.90 -12.75 2.70
N ASN A 301 -23.46 -13.29 3.78
CA ASN A 301 -22.74 -14.24 4.63
C ASN A 301 -22.24 -15.41 3.77
N GLN A 302 -20.97 -15.74 3.93
CA GLN A 302 -20.38 -16.89 3.25
C GLN A 302 -20.42 -18.13 4.14
N THR A 303 -20.32 -19.29 3.49
CA THR A 303 -20.19 -20.56 4.22
C THR A 303 -18.81 -20.66 4.85
N GLU A 304 -18.67 -21.46 5.90
CA GLU A 304 -17.35 -21.75 6.51
C GLU A 304 -16.40 -22.50 5.56
N ARG A 305 -16.91 -23.03 4.43
CA ARG A 305 -16.06 -23.58 3.37
C ARG A 305 -15.39 -22.48 2.56
N ALA A 306 -16.14 -21.43 2.21
CA ALA A 306 -15.63 -20.30 1.45
C ALA A 306 -14.82 -19.34 2.33
N TRP A 307 -15.30 -19.03 3.53
CA TRP A 307 -14.61 -18.22 4.54
C TRP A 307 -14.49 -19.02 5.86
N PRO A 308 -13.46 -19.88 6.00
CA PRO A 308 -13.12 -20.51 7.27
C PRO A 308 -12.97 -19.50 8.42
N VAL A 309 -13.25 -19.93 9.64
CA VAL A 309 -13.09 -19.07 10.83
C VAL A 309 -11.61 -18.78 11.07
N ALA A 310 -11.26 -17.53 11.36
CA ALA A 310 -9.89 -17.13 11.66
C ALA A 310 -9.42 -17.65 13.03
N ASP A 311 -8.12 -17.80 13.20
CA ASP A 311 -7.54 -18.24 14.48
C ASP A 311 -7.79 -17.23 15.60
N ASN A 312 -7.65 -15.94 15.27
CA ASN A 312 -7.77 -14.83 16.20
C ASN A 312 -8.86 -13.84 15.77
N ALA A 313 -9.52 -13.27 16.78
CA ALA A 313 -10.46 -12.16 16.62
C ALA A 313 -9.70 -10.93 16.13
N SER A 314 -10.35 -10.08 15.32
CA SER A 314 -9.82 -8.76 14.96
C SER A 314 -8.38 -8.79 14.42
N SER A 315 -8.04 -9.87 13.70
CA SER A 315 -6.66 -10.23 13.31
C SER A 315 -6.28 -9.76 11.91
N GLY A 316 -5.00 -9.92 11.58
CA GLY A 316 -4.43 -9.58 10.28
C GLY A 316 -5.18 -10.20 9.09
N LEU A 317 -5.36 -9.38 8.06
CA LEU A 317 -6.05 -9.69 6.82
C LEU A 317 -5.32 -8.99 5.67
N ALA A 318 -5.00 -9.73 4.61
CA ALA A 318 -4.51 -9.15 3.36
C ALA A 318 -5.54 -9.36 2.25
N VAL A 319 -5.85 -8.28 1.52
CA VAL A 319 -6.82 -8.30 0.42
C VAL A 319 -6.16 -7.82 -0.87
N VAL A 320 -6.33 -8.60 -1.93
CA VAL A 320 -5.87 -8.27 -3.27
C VAL A 320 -7.04 -8.42 -4.24
N SER A 321 -7.12 -7.55 -5.24
CA SER A 321 -8.12 -7.68 -6.30
C SER A 321 -7.53 -7.42 -7.67
N GLN A 322 -8.04 -8.15 -8.66
CA GLN A 322 -7.72 -7.97 -10.07
C GLN A 322 -8.97 -7.45 -10.78
N GLN A 323 -9.14 -6.13 -10.74
CA GLN A 323 -10.35 -5.43 -11.19
C GLN A 323 -10.77 -5.75 -12.62
N SER A 324 -9.82 -5.99 -13.53
CA SER A 324 -10.13 -6.32 -14.93
C SER A 324 -10.81 -7.67 -15.09
N GLU A 325 -10.62 -8.58 -14.12
CA GLU A 325 -11.13 -9.94 -14.14
C GLU A 325 -12.23 -10.19 -13.11
N GLY A 326 -12.45 -9.26 -12.16
CA GLY A 326 -13.48 -9.38 -11.12
C GLY A 326 -13.05 -10.23 -9.93
N LYS A 327 -11.79 -10.67 -9.93
CA LYS A 327 -11.24 -11.56 -8.92
C LYS A 327 -10.81 -10.82 -7.67
N ALA A 328 -10.99 -11.45 -6.52
CA ALA A 328 -10.47 -10.99 -5.25
C ALA A 328 -9.93 -12.16 -4.42
N TRP A 329 -8.88 -11.90 -3.64
CA TRP A 329 -8.27 -12.86 -2.74
C TRP A 329 -8.16 -12.26 -1.35
N LEU A 330 -8.53 -13.04 -0.34
CA LEU A 330 -8.38 -12.75 1.07
C LEU A 330 -7.42 -13.78 1.66
N TYR A 331 -6.42 -13.30 2.39
CA TYR A 331 -5.47 -14.13 3.12
C TYR A 331 -5.50 -13.79 4.60
N TYR A 332 -5.61 -14.82 5.43
CA TYR A 332 -5.62 -14.72 6.89
C TYR A 332 -5.27 -16.08 7.51
N TRP A 333 -4.99 -16.09 8.81
CA TRP A 333 -4.64 -17.29 9.54
C TRP A 333 -5.89 -18.05 10.00
N SER A 334 -5.93 -19.33 9.69
CA SER A 334 -6.96 -20.28 10.13
C SER A 334 -6.35 -21.68 10.25
N ASN A 335 -6.53 -22.32 11.39
CA ASN A 335 -5.92 -23.59 11.79
C ASN A 335 -4.38 -23.58 11.68
N ASP A 336 -3.74 -22.54 12.25
CA ASP A 336 -2.28 -22.39 12.31
C ASP A 336 -1.59 -22.33 10.93
N THR A 337 -2.34 -21.99 9.89
CA THR A 337 -1.84 -21.81 8.52
C THR A 337 -2.55 -20.63 7.85
N ILE A 338 -1.94 -20.07 6.81
CA ILE A 338 -2.59 -19.08 5.97
C ILE A 338 -3.54 -19.80 5.02
N ILE A 339 -4.77 -19.29 4.92
CA ILE A 339 -5.77 -19.75 3.95
C ILE A 339 -5.99 -18.68 2.88
N GLN A 340 -6.41 -19.12 1.70
CA GLN A 340 -6.83 -18.30 0.58
C GLN A 340 -8.33 -18.43 0.40
N ALA A 341 -9.08 -17.39 0.74
CA ALA A 341 -10.46 -17.23 0.28
C ALA A 341 -10.43 -16.51 -1.08
N PHE A 342 -11.12 -17.07 -2.07
CA PHE A 342 -11.03 -16.61 -3.46
C PHE A 342 -12.42 -16.32 -4.03
N LYS A 343 -12.57 -15.13 -4.61
CA LYS A 343 -13.70 -14.73 -5.43
C LYS A 343 -13.32 -14.90 -6.89
N ASP A 344 -14.06 -15.73 -7.60
CA ASP A 344 -13.78 -16.06 -8.99
C ASP A 344 -14.26 -14.99 -9.98
N TYR A 345 -14.19 -15.30 -11.28
CA TYR A 345 -14.57 -14.38 -12.36
C TYR A 345 -16.10 -14.25 -12.54
N ASP A 346 -16.88 -15.20 -12.01
CA ASP A 346 -18.34 -15.17 -11.99
C ASP A 346 -18.86 -14.31 -10.82
N GLY A 347 -17.96 -13.98 -9.87
CA GLY A 347 -18.23 -13.15 -8.72
C GLY A 347 -18.65 -13.97 -7.49
N ASP A 348 -18.48 -15.29 -7.55
CA ASP A 348 -18.80 -16.21 -6.47
C ASP A 348 -17.56 -16.48 -5.61
N TRP A 349 -17.78 -16.61 -4.30
CA TRP A 349 -16.76 -17.10 -3.38
C TRP A 349 -16.72 -18.62 -3.43
N VAL A 350 -15.59 -19.17 -3.85
CA VAL A 350 -15.37 -20.62 -3.91
C VAL A 350 -14.81 -21.14 -2.59
N ASP A 351 -14.79 -22.47 -2.44
CA ASP A 351 -14.17 -23.13 -1.27
C ASP A 351 -12.73 -22.65 -1.08
N ALA A 352 -12.39 -22.28 0.15
CA ALA A 352 -11.06 -21.80 0.51
C ALA A 352 -10.02 -22.91 0.44
N GLU A 353 -8.78 -22.49 0.15
CA GLU A 353 -7.65 -23.38 0.04
C GLU A 353 -6.59 -23.02 1.08
N THR A 354 -6.01 -24.01 1.74
CA THR A 354 -4.82 -23.81 2.57
C THR A 354 -3.59 -23.59 1.70
N LEU A 355 -2.74 -22.62 2.06
CA LEU A 355 -1.49 -22.42 1.34
C LEU A 355 -0.56 -23.65 1.49
N PRO A 356 -0.10 -24.25 0.38
CA PRO A 356 0.81 -25.38 0.43
C PRO A 356 2.16 -24.99 1.03
N GLN A 357 2.74 -25.87 1.85
CA GLN A 357 4.06 -25.61 2.45
C GLN A 357 5.25 -25.96 1.54
N LYS A 358 5.01 -26.69 0.45
CA LYS A 358 6.04 -27.13 -0.51
C LYS A 358 5.51 -26.97 -1.93
N ILE A 359 6.40 -26.65 -2.88
CA ILE A 359 6.06 -26.64 -4.29
C ILE A 359 5.68 -28.07 -4.69
N PRO A 360 4.51 -28.30 -5.31
CA PRO A 360 4.16 -29.60 -5.85
C PRO A 360 5.23 -30.04 -6.85
N ILE A 361 5.95 -31.11 -6.55
CA ILE A 361 6.87 -31.72 -7.51
C ILE A 361 5.97 -32.48 -8.48
N ASN A 362 5.87 -32.03 -9.74
CA ASN A 362 5.25 -32.82 -10.78
C ASN A 362 6.05 -34.13 -10.95
N GLY A 363 5.56 -35.19 -10.33
CA GLY A 363 6.09 -36.53 -10.40
C GLY A 363 4.98 -37.51 -10.03
N THR A 364 4.55 -38.28 -11.02
CA THR A 364 4.02 -39.64 -10.91
C THR A 364 3.93 -40.17 -9.48
N ASP A 365 2.76 -40.06 -8.87
CA ASP A 365 2.32 -40.97 -7.83
C ASP A 365 0.81 -41.18 -7.97
N ASP A 366 0.44 -42.45 -8.09
CA ASP A 366 -0.89 -42.97 -8.33
C ASP A 366 -1.94 -42.41 -7.36
N LYS A 367 -2.69 -41.42 -7.81
CA LYS A 367 -4.09 -41.24 -7.41
C LYS A 367 -4.96 -41.18 -8.66
N LYS A 368 -5.32 -42.39 -9.08
CA LYS A 368 -6.46 -42.73 -9.93
C LYS A 368 -7.57 -41.67 -9.79
N PRO A 369 -7.97 -40.96 -10.86
CA PRO A 369 -9.15 -40.11 -10.82
C PRO A 369 -10.35 -40.96 -10.41
N LYS A 370 -11.10 -40.53 -9.40
CA LYS A 370 -12.38 -41.15 -9.06
C LYS A 370 -13.31 -41.00 -10.27
N ASP A 371 -13.87 -42.14 -10.68
CA ASP A 371 -14.80 -42.32 -11.77
C ASP A 371 -15.89 -41.24 -11.83
N ARG A 372 -16.05 -40.61 -13.01
CA ARG A 372 -17.31 -40.02 -13.45
C ARG A 372 -17.73 -40.76 -14.73
N PRO A 373 -19.01 -41.14 -14.92
CA PRO A 373 -19.38 -42.12 -15.94
C PRO A 373 -19.23 -41.57 -17.35
N THR A 374 -18.74 -42.44 -18.22
CA THR A 374 -18.65 -42.37 -19.67
C THR A 374 -20.01 -42.12 -20.34
N GLN A 375 -20.05 -41.23 -21.34
CA GLN A 375 -21.05 -41.27 -22.40
C GLN A 375 -20.43 -40.80 -23.74
N GLU A 376 -20.10 -41.81 -24.56
CA GLU A 376 -20.13 -42.00 -26.03
C GLU A 376 -19.78 -40.86 -27.03
N ASP A 377 -18.86 -41.23 -27.93
CA ASP A 377 -18.40 -40.66 -29.23
C ASP A 377 -19.56 -40.29 -30.20
N GLU A 378 -19.52 -39.42 -31.22
CA GLU A 378 -18.58 -38.75 -32.16
C GLU A 378 -19.45 -37.74 -33.01
N PRO A 379 -19.01 -36.98 -34.06
CA PRO A 379 -17.67 -36.71 -34.58
C PRO A 379 -17.33 -35.21 -34.83
N GLU A 380 -16.06 -34.96 -35.16
CA GLU A 380 -15.46 -33.68 -35.57
C GLU A 380 -16.08 -33.03 -36.82
N PRO A 381 -15.90 -31.71 -36.96
CA PRO A 381 -15.36 -31.21 -38.22
C PRO A 381 -14.07 -30.40 -38.04
N GLU A 382 -13.14 -30.68 -38.96
CA GLU A 382 -11.87 -30.01 -39.17
C GLU A 382 -12.00 -28.51 -39.49
N GLY A 383 -11.06 -27.72 -38.98
CA GLY A 383 -10.41 -26.65 -39.74
C GLY A 383 -10.89 -25.22 -39.50
N SER A 384 -10.15 -24.46 -38.69
CA SER A 384 -9.70 -23.13 -39.12
C SER A 384 -8.44 -22.69 -38.36
N LYS A 385 -7.56 -22.08 -39.15
CA LYS A 385 -6.29 -21.46 -38.78
C LYS A 385 -6.52 -20.21 -37.94
N GLY A 386 -5.62 -19.96 -36.99
CA GLY A 386 -4.96 -18.65 -36.78
C GLY A 386 -5.79 -17.42 -36.39
N LEU A 387 -5.32 -16.74 -35.33
CA LEU A 387 -5.71 -15.41 -34.83
C LEU A 387 -7.06 -15.40 -34.07
N SER A 388 -7.21 -14.80 -32.90
CA SER A 388 -6.72 -13.48 -32.48
C SER A 388 -6.55 -13.41 -30.95
N SER A 389 -5.31 -13.11 -30.52
CA SER A 389 -5.04 -12.52 -29.21
C SER A 389 -5.62 -11.10 -29.21
N GLY A 390 -6.83 -10.96 -28.65
CA GLY A 390 -7.56 -9.71 -28.62
C GLY A 390 -8.22 -9.51 -27.27
N ALA A 391 -7.49 -8.93 -26.32
CA ALA A 391 -7.98 -8.05 -25.24
C ALA A 391 -6.89 -7.76 -24.18
N LYS A 392 -5.68 -7.38 -24.59
CA LYS A 392 -4.72 -6.69 -23.70
C LYS A 392 -3.99 -5.62 -24.52
N THR A 393 -4.64 -4.48 -24.75
CA THR A 393 -4.00 -3.28 -25.33
C THR A 393 -4.70 -2.03 -24.84
N GLY A 394 -3.88 -1.08 -24.40
CA GLY A 394 -4.20 0.13 -23.64
C GLY A 394 -3.10 0.26 -22.59
N ILE A 395 -1.83 0.20 -22.97
CA ILE A 395 -1.05 1.36 -23.44
C ILE A 395 -0.17 0.97 -24.63
N GLY A 396 -0.03 1.89 -25.59
CA GLY A 396 0.56 1.65 -26.90
C GLY A 396 2.06 1.36 -26.89
N ALA A 397 2.47 0.38 -27.68
CA ALA A 397 3.85 0.19 -28.12
C ALA A 397 4.09 1.01 -29.40
N GLY A 398 5.19 1.77 -29.41
CA GLY A 398 5.71 2.47 -30.58
C GLY A 398 7.19 2.17 -30.78
N VAL A 399 7.45 1.02 -31.40
CA VAL A 399 8.58 0.62 -32.28
C VAL A 399 10.02 0.89 -31.82
N GLY A 400 10.78 -0.20 -31.71
CA GLY A 400 12.20 -0.19 -31.40
C GLY A 400 13.14 0.19 -32.57
N ILE A 401 14.41 -0.14 -32.30
CA ILE A 401 15.64 -0.05 -33.11
C ILE A 401 16.49 1.19 -32.81
N GLY A 402 17.68 0.91 -32.26
CA GLY A 402 18.89 1.66 -32.54
C GLY A 402 19.48 2.39 -31.34
N VAL A 403 20.63 1.89 -30.89
CA VAL A 403 21.56 2.56 -29.95
C VAL A 403 22.06 3.93 -30.47
N GLY A 404 21.58 4.42 -31.63
CA GLY A 404 21.80 5.77 -32.15
C GLY A 404 20.70 6.82 -31.82
N ALA A 405 19.51 6.43 -31.35
CA ALA A 405 18.40 7.37 -31.10
C ALA A 405 18.52 8.15 -29.76
N LEU A 406 19.26 7.60 -28.79
CA LEU A 406 19.49 8.24 -27.48
C LEU A 406 20.23 9.58 -27.59
N LEU A 407 21.14 9.74 -28.55
CA LEU A 407 21.89 10.99 -28.71
C LEU A 407 21.06 12.10 -29.38
N ILE A 408 20.14 11.76 -30.29
CA ILE A 408 19.26 12.74 -30.94
C ILE A 408 18.16 13.18 -29.98
N GLY A 409 17.62 12.27 -29.16
CA GLY A 409 16.65 12.57 -28.11
C GLY A 409 17.21 13.52 -27.04
N VAL A 410 18.46 13.30 -26.59
CA VAL A 410 19.13 14.19 -25.64
C VAL A 410 19.41 15.57 -26.25
N LEU A 411 19.84 15.64 -27.51
CA LEU A 411 20.06 16.92 -28.20
C LEU A 411 18.75 17.69 -28.44
N ALA A 412 17.65 17.02 -28.80
CA ALA A 412 16.33 17.63 -28.94
C ALA A 412 15.76 18.09 -27.59
N CYS A 413 15.98 17.33 -26.52
CA CYS A 413 15.57 17.69 -25.17
C CYS A 413 16.36 18.90 -24.63
N LEU A 414 17.69 18.94 -24.85
CA LEU A 414 18.52 20.10 -24.51
C LEU A 414 18.16 21.35 -25.34
N TRP A 415 17.78 21.20 -26.60
CA TRP A 415 17.34 22.31 -27.45
C TRP A 415 15.95 22.84 -27.02
N MET A 416 15.03 21.96 -26.63
CA MET A 416 13.74 22.36 -26.07
C MET A 416 13.87 23.01 -24.67
N LYS A 417 14.79 22.53 -23.82
CA LYS A 417 15.08 23.14 -22.52
C LYS A 417 15.64 24.56 -22.67
N ARG A 418 16.59 24.77 -23.59
CA ARG A 418 17.09 26.12 -23.94
C ARG A 418 16.03 27.05 -24.51
N ARG A 419 15.04 26.52 -25.24
CA ARG A 419 13.94 27.32 -25.81
C ARG A 419 12.91 27.70 -24.75
N ARG A 420 12.66 26.84 -23.76
CA ARG A 420 11.78 27.12 -22.60
C ARG A 420 12.38 28.16 -21.66
N GLU A 421 13.69 28.15 -21.43
CA GLU A 421 14.39 29.17 -20.64
C GLU A 421 14.28 30.57 -21.30
N ARG A 422 14.32 30.65 -22.64
CA ARG A 422 14.09 31.92 -23.37
C ARG A 422 12.62 32.38 -23.32
N ALA A 423 11.67 31.46 -23.39
CA ALA A 423 10.25 31.78 -23.25
C ALA A 423 9.87 32.21 -21.82
N HIS A 424 10.59 31.73 -20.80
CA HIS A 424 10.43 32.19 -19.41
C HIS A 424 11.00 33.60 -19.21
N GLN A 425 12.04 34.00 -19.96
CA GLN A 425 12.52 35.39 -19.97
C GLN A 425 11.58 36.35 -20.73
N GLU A 426 10.87 35.89 -21.78
CA GLU A 426 9.85 36.70 -22.45
C GLU A 426 8.57 36.89 -21.61
N LYS A 427 8.19 35.91 -20.77
CA LYS A 427 7.01 36.04 -19.88
C LYS A 427 7.24 36.92 -18.64
N VAL A 428 8.49 37.17 -18.25
CA VAL A 428 8.82 38.14 -17.18
C VAL A 428 8.93 39.57 -17.74
N SER A 429 9.02 39.73 -19.06
CA SER A 429 9.00 41.04 -19.74
C SER A 429 7.59 41.48 -20.21
N GLY A 430 6.56 40.64 -20.05
CA GLY A 430 5.22 40.86 -20.61
C GLY A 430 4.17 41.42 -19.64
N ILE A 431 4.54 41.81 -18.42
CA ILE A 431 3.63 42.38 -17.43
C ILE A 431 4.19 43.73 -16.93
N VAL A 432 4.29 44.75 -17.80
CA VAL A 432 4.14 46.18 -17.45
C VAL A 432 3.85 47.00 -18.71
N GLU A 433 2.59 47.35 -18.93
CA GLU A 433 2.15 48.61 -19.56
C GLU A 433 0.70 48.80 -19.08
N VAL A 434 0.41 49.66 -18.11
CA VAL A 434 0.14 51.10 -18.28
C VAL A 434 0.51 51.88 -17.01
N GLY A 435 1.38 52.89 -17.16
CA GLY A 435 1.29 54.18 -16.47
C GLY A 435 2.16 54.43 -15.21
N GLY A 436 3.33 55.06 -15.38
CA GLY A 436 4.01 55.81 -14.31
C GLY A 436 5.54 55.90 -14.44
N SER A 437 6.09 57.12 -14.49
CA SER A 437 7.48 57.54 -14.75
C SER A 437 8.60 56.97 -13.83
N PRO A 438 9.89 57.08 -14.22
CA PRO A 438 10.94 56.12 -13.86
C PRO A 438 11.74 56.51 -12.61
N LEU A 439 12.13 55.50 -11.83
CA LEU A 439 13.33 55.55 -10.99
C LEU A 439 14.16 54.28 -11.25
N GLU A 440 15.44 54.48 -11.52
CA GLU A 440 16.45 53.48 -11.85
C GLU A 440 16.53 52.33 -10.82
N PRO A 441 16.66 51.06 -11.24
CA PRO A 441 17.09 49.99 -10.36
C PRO A 441 18.61 49.81 -10.44
N ARG A 442 19.26 49.86 -9.27
CA ARG A 442 20.65 49.41 -9.09
C ARG A 442 20.75 47.90 -9.36
N LEU A 443 21.56 47.55 -10.36
CA LEU A 443 22.40 46.33 -10.40
C LEU A 443 23.15 46.19 -9.04
N SER A 444 23.51 45.04 -8.47
CA SER A 444 23.59 43.67 -8.97
C SER A 444 24.22 42.76 -7.89
N VAL A 445 24.10 41.44 -8.10
CA VAL A 445 25.08 40.39 -7.74
C VAL A 445 25.15 39.95 -6.28
N PHE A 446 24.77 38.69 -6.02
CA PHE A 446 25.66 37.76 -5.33
C PHE A 446 25.63 36.40 -6.05
N LYS A 447 26.77 36.09 -6.66
CA LYS A 447 27.20 34.75 -7.06
C LYS A 447 28.30 34.36 -6.07
N GLU A 448 28.33 33.08 -5.74
CA GLU A 448 29.28 32.37 -4.89
C GLU A 448 30.74 32.78 -5.08
N ASP A 449 31.53 32.70 -4.00
CA ASP A 449 32.91 32.20 -4.05
C ASP A 449 33.35 31.66 -2.68
N LEU A 450 33.75 30.38 -2.68
CA LEU A 450 34.53 29.68 -1.65
C LEU A 450 36.01 30.07 -1.78
N PRO A 451 36.77 30.17 -0.68
CA PRO A 451 38.23 30.05 -0.74
C PRO A 451 38.74 28.69 -0.26
N ARG A 452 39.74 28.20 -1.01
CA ARG A 452 40.62 27.06 -0.69
C ARG A 452 41.66 27.45 0.37
N GLU A 453 42.08 26.45 1.13
CA GLU A 453 43.23 26.42 2.05
C GLU A 453 44.53 26.95 1.41
N ASP A 454 45.33 27.72 2.14
CA ASP A 454 46.51 27.25 2.89
C ASP A 454 47.52 28.41 3.08
N GLU A 455 47.65 28.96 4.29
CA GLU A 455 48.94 29.48 4.79
C GLU A 455 48.86 29.76 6.31
N ARG A 456 49.65 28.99 7.08
CA ARG A 456 49.93 29.24 8.50
C ARG A 456 51.04 30.27 8.63
N VAL A 457 50.84 31.31 9.45
CA VAL A 457 51.89 31.89 10.30
C VAL A 457 51.27 32.28 11.66
N GLU A 458 51.96 31.91 12.73
CA GLU A 458 51.61 32.04 14.15
C GLU A 458 51.80 33.48 14.73
N PRO A 459 51.41 33.73 16.01
CA PRO A 459 50.92 35.03 16.50
C PRO A 459 51.95 35.87 17.28
N SER A 460 51.66 37.17 17.47
CA SER A 460 52.32 38.01 18.48
C SER A 460 51.44 39.18 18.95
N GLU A 461 51.07 39.09 20.23
CA GLU A 461 51.13 40.10 21.30
C GLU A 461 50.86 41.62 21.07
N MET A 462 50.02 42.12 21.99
CA MET A 462 50.18 43.33 22.84
C MET A 462 49.67 44.72 22.40
N ALA A 463 48.90 45.29 23.35
CA ALA A 463 48.64 46.70 23.66
C ALA A 463 47.76 47.51 22.68
N GLY A 464 46.83 48.35 23.11
CA GLY A 464 46.42 48.80 24.43
C GLY A 464 45.49 50.01 24.31
N GLN A 465 44.66 50.20 25.34
CA GLN A 465 44.09 51.46 25.85
C GLN A 465 43.19 52.35 24.95
N GLY A 466 42.02 52.74 25.50
CA GLY A 466 41.34 53.97 25.08
C GLY A 466 39.83 54.07 25.33
N ARG A 467 39.37 53.98 26.57
CA ARG A 467 38.20 54.78 27.06
C ARG A 467 38.79 56.06 27.72
N PRO A 468 38.08 57.20 27.91
CA PRO A 468 36.67 57.32 28.32
C PRO A 468 35.92 58.61 27.85
N ALA A 469 34.83 58.93 28.58
CA ALA A 469 33.94 60.11 28.61
C ALA A 469 32.63 59.97 27.79
N GLU A 470 31.48 59.64 28.39
CA GLU A 470 30.58 60.51 29.20
C GLU A 470 30.26 61.87 28.57
N LEU A 471 28.98 62.09 28.27
CA LEU A 471 28.16 63.16 28.88
C LEU A 471 26.71 63.11 28.35
N SER A 472 25.77 63.14 29.31
CA SER A 472 24.34 63.51 29.25
C SER A 472 23.33 62.59 28.54
#